data_AF-A0A5J5A7N5-F1
#
_entry.id   AF-A0A5J5A7N5-F1
#
_cell.length_a   1.000
_cell.length_b   1.000
_cell.length_c   1.000
_cell.angle_alpha   90.00
_cell.angle_beta   90.00
_cell.angle_gamma   90.00
#
_symmetry.space_group_name_H-M   'P 1'
#
loop_
_entity.id
_entity.type
_entity.pdbx_description
1 polymer ?
#
loop_
_entity_poly.entity_id
_entity_poly.type
_entity_poly.pdbx_seq_one_letter_code
_entity_poly.pdbx_strand_id
1 'polypeptide(L)'
;MLGLYEAAHLMKHGEYILDEALSFTTTHLVTAATHLSNHLAPQVTYALKQPIRKGLPRLEARRYISIYQEDDSHSEALLKFAKLDFNVVQSIHKEELGDISRWWKDLDFATKLPFVRDRVVEDYFWILGVYYEPQYFLARWILTKVIAMTSVIDDIYDSYGTLEELELFTYAIERCDVSCIDQLPDYMKLCYEALLNVYEEFGEEMAKQGNSYRVHYAKEAMKQLVRAYFVEAKWFQEGKTPTMEEYMCNALLTSGYYMLTTTSVGL
;
A
#
# COMPACT_ATOMS: atom_id res chain seq x y z
N MET A 1 17.19 -7.77 27.31
CA MET A 1 16.10 -8.66 26.83
C MET A 1 15.32 -8.03 25.69
N LEU A 2 14.54 -6.97 25.92
CA LEU A 2 13.74 -6.34 24.85
C LEU A 2 14.57 -5.90 23.63
N GLY A 3 15.74 -5.29 23.83
CA GLY A 3 16.62 -4.92 22.70
C GLY A 3 17.12 -6.12 21.87
N LEU A 4 17.36 -7.29 22.49
CA LEU A 4 17.75 -8.50 21.77
C LEU A 4 16.56 -9.08 21.00
N TYR A 5 15.36 -9.03 21.57
CA TYR A 5 14.12 -9.41 20.88
C TYR A 5 13.93 -8.60 19.60
N GLU A 6 14.03 -7.26 19.69
CA GLU A 6 13.90 -6.38 18.52
C GLU A 6 15.00 -6.64 17.49
N ALA A 7 16.25 -6.81 17.92
CA ALA A 7 17.38 -7.11 17.05
C ALA A 7 17.20 -8.44 16.29
N ALA A 8 16.64 -9.46 16.94
CA ALA A 8 16.42 -10.77 16.31
C ALA A 8 15.43 -10.71 15.12
N HIS A 9 14.54 -9.72 15.05
CA HIS A 9 13.68 -9.51 13.88
C HIS A 9 14.41 -8.95 12.64
N LEU A 10 15.70 -8.61 12.76
CA LEU A 10 16.57 -8.25 11.61
C LEU A 10 17.37 -9.43 11.04
N MET A 11 17.18 -10.63 11.59
CA MET A 11 17.88 -11.86 11.19
C MET A 11 17.83 -12.12 9.68
N LYS A 12 18.94 -12.61 9.13
CA LYS A 12 19.08 -13.12 7.75
C LYS A 12 19.31 -14.63 7.74
N HIS A 13 19.20 -15.23 6.55
CA HIS A 13 19.44 -16.66 6.36
C HIS A 13 20.84 -17.06 6.84
N GLY A 14 20.94 -18.11 7.66
CA GLY A 14 22.19 -18.63 8.21
C GLY A 14 22.56 -18.09 9.60
N GLU A 15 21.81 -17.16 10.16
CA GLU A 15 22.05 -16.59 11.50
C GLU A 15 21.24 -17.33 12.60
N TYR A 16 21.41 -18.65 12.71
CA TYR A 16 20.59 -19.51 13.59
C TYR A 16 20.57 -19.07 15.08
N ILE A 17 21.63 -18.44 15.56
CA ILE A 17 21.69 -17.90 16.92
C ILE A 17 20.62 -16.82 17.19
N LEU A 18 20.20 -16.09 16.16
CA LEU A 18 19.15 -15.08 16.28
C LEU A 18 17.75 -15.71 16.33
N ASP A 19 17.56 -16.89 15.74
CA ASP A 19 16.32 -17.66 15.88
C ASP A 19 16.17 -18.19 17.31
N GLU A 20 17.26 -18.75 17.87
CA GLU A 20 17.32 -19.12 19.28
C GLU A 20 17.10 -17.91 20.20
N ALA A 21 17.71 -16.76 19.87
CA ALA A 21 17.52 -15.52 20.62
C ALA A 21 16.07 -15.03 20.57
N LEU A 22 15.39 -15.13 19.43
CA LEU A 22 13.97 -14.75 19.30
C LEU A 22 13.09 -15.64 20.19
N SER A 23 13.27 -16.95 20.13
CA SER A 23 12.53 -17.92 20.96
C SER A 23 12.78 -17.70 22.46
N PHE A 24 14.06 -17.57 22.84
CA PHE A 24 14.50 -17.31 24.21
C PHE A 24 13.91 -16.00 24.75
N THR A 25 14.10 -14.90 24.03
CA THR A 25 13.63 -13.58 24.46
C THR A 25 12.12 -13.51 24.52
N THR A 26 11.39 -14.11 23.58
CA THR A 26 9.91 -14.17 23.59
C THR A 26 9.42 -14.84 24.87
N THR A 27 9.96 -16.02 25.20
CA THR A 27 9.57 -16.79 26.40
C THR A 27 9.74 -15.96 27.67
N HIS A 28 10.93 -15.36 27.84
CA HIS A 28 11.24 -14.57 29.03
C HIS A 28 10.46 -13.25 29.10
N LEU A 29 10.21 -12.58 27.96
CA LEU A 29 9.45 -11.33 27.93
C LEU A 29 7.97 -11.56 28.24
N VAL A 30 7.38 -12.69 27.80
CA VAL A 30 6.00 -13.06 28.17
C VAL A 30 5.87 -13.25 29.68
N THR A 31 6.81 -13.98 30.30
CA THR A 31 6.83 -14.13 31.77
C THR A 31 7.09 -12.80 32.47
N ALA A 32 8.03 -11.98 31.98
CA ALA A 32 8.33 -10.69 32.60
C ALA A 32 7.13 -9.72 32.54
N ALA A 33 6.38 -9.72 31.43
CA ALA A 33 5.25 -8.83 31.23
C ALA A 33 4.15 -8.95 32.31
N THR A 34 4.00 -10.12 32.96
CA THR A 34 3.03 -10.31 34.05
C THR A 34 3.47 -9.72 35.39
N HIS A 35 4.74 -9.35 35.52
CA HIS A 35 5.33 -8.86 36.77
C HIS A 35 5.87 -7.43 36.68
N LEU A 36 5.93 -6.85 35.48
CA LEU A 36 6.31 -5.46 35.26
C LEU A 36 5.14 -4.53 35.61
N SER A 37 5.39 -3.53 36.46
CA SER A 37 4.40 -2.53 36.88
C SER A 37 4.69 -1.11 36.41
N ASN A 38 5.78 -0.91 35.66
CA ASN A 38 6.23 0.40 35.16
C ASN A 38 5.89 0.59 33.66
N HIS A 39 6.25 1.76 33.12
CA HIS A 39 6.06 2.14 31.70
C HIS A 39 6.68 1.14 30.70
N LEU A 40 7.52 0.21 31.15
CA LEU A 40 8.07 -0.86 30.30
C LEU A 40 7.06 -1.97 30.02
N ALA A 41 6.06 -2.20 30.89
CA ALA A 41 5.10 -3.29 30.68
C ALA A 41 4.29 -3.10 29.38
N PRO A 42 3.70 -1.91 29.11
CA PRO A 42 3.01 -1.64 27.84
C PRO A 42 3.92 -1.74 26.61
N GLN A 43 5.20 -1.39 26.76
CA GLN A 43 6.20 -1.49 25.69
C GLN A 43 6.53 -2.94 25.37
N VAL A 44 6.78 -3.77 26.38
CA VAL A 44 7.07 -5.21 26.22
C VAL A 44 5.86 -5.95 25.66
N THR A 45 4.66 -5.73 26.21
CA THR A 45 3.43 -6.37 25.72
C THR A 45 3.15 -6.02 24.26
N TYR A 46 3.53 -4.82 23.84
CA TYR A 46 3.36 -4.41 22.46
C TYR A 46 4.40 -5.00 21.52
N ALA A 47 5.69 -4.93 21.89
CA ALA A 47 6.76 -5.51 21.07
C ALA A 47 6.49 -6.99 20.75
N LEU A 48 5.97 -7.74 21.73
CA LEU A 48 5.54 -9.14 21.56
C LEU A 48 4.42 -9.34 20.52
N LYS A 49 3.62 -8.30 20.22
CA LYS A 49 2.58 -8.32 19.18
C LYS A 49 3.09 -7.76 17.86
N GLN A 50 3.85 -6.66 17.92
CA GLN A 50 4.29 -5.88 16.77
C GLN A 50 5.73 -5.42 17.01
N PRO A 51 6.74 -6.13 16.47
CA PRO A 51 8.13 -5.71 16.59
C PRO A 51 8.37 -4.47 15.73
N ILE A 52 9.30 -3.62 16.16
CA ILE A 52 9.61 -2.33 15.53
C ILE A 52 9.94 -2.53 14.05
N ARG A 53 10.72 -3.56 13.73
CA ARG A 53 11.16 -3.86 12.35
C ARG A 53 10.01 -4.11 11.37
N LYS A 54 8.86 -4.61 11.86
CA LYS A 54 7.70 -4.97 11.03
C LYS A 54 6.56 -3.95 11.15
N GLY A 55 6.74 -2.90 11.94
CA GLY A 55 5.75 -1.84 12.15
C GLY A 55 5.87 -0.71 11.14
N LEU A 56 4.76 -0.02 10.86
CA LEU A 56 4.77 1.16 10.00
C LEU A 56 5.35 2.36 10.75
N PRO A 57 6.36 3.08 10.23
CA PRO A 57 7.08 4.10 10.98
C PRO A 57 6.19 5.14 11.68
N ARG A 58 5.16 5.66 10.99
CA ARG A 58 4.25 6.66 11.57
C ARG A 58 3.31 6.10 12.64
N LEU A 59 2.85 4.86 12.49
CA LEU A 59 2.02 4.20 13.49
C LEU A 59 2.82 3.93 14.76
N GLU A 60 4.04 3.41 14.60
CA GLU A 60 4.97 3.18 15.69
C GLU A 60 5.37 4.48 16.39
N ALA A 61 5.67 5.54 15.63
CA ALA A 61 5.98 6.86 16.18
C ALA A 61 4.82 7.44 16.99
N ARG A 62 3.57 7.38 16.47
CA ARG A 62 2.38 7.89 17.18
C ARG A 62 2.20 7.21 18.54
N ARG A 63 2.44 5.90 18.59
CA ARG A 63 2.39 5.11 19.82
C ARG A 63 3.55 5.47 20.74
N TYR A 64 4.77 5.45 20.22
CA TYR A 64 5.99 5.64 21.00
C TYR A 64 6.09 7.04 21.62
N ILE A 65 5.57 8.09 20.96
CA ILE A 65 5.46 9.44 21.56
C ILE A 65 4.72 9.41 22.91
N SER A 66 3.68 8.56 23.03
CA SER A 66 2.91 8.46 24.28
C SER A 66 3.69 7.70 25.35
N ILE A 67 4.38 6.61 24.96
CA ILE A 67 5.26 5.84 25.86
C ILE A 67 6.42 6.70 26.35
N TYR A 68 7.07 7.44 25.45
CA TYR A 68 8.21 8.30 25.77
C TYR A 68 7.83 9.46 26.71
N GLN A 69 6.58 9.91 26.69
CA GLN A 69 6.09 10.92 27.64
C GLN A 69 5.99 10.39 29.08
N GLU A 70 5.76 9.09 29.26
CA GLU A 70 5.63 8.45 30.58
C GLU A 70 6.98 8.05 31.19
N ASP A 71 8.07 8.17 30.44
CA ASP A 71 9.43 7.90 30.92
C ASP A 71 9.94 9.08 31.74
N ASP A 72 10.20 8.89 33.03
CA ASP A 72 10.71 9.93 33.92
C ASP A 72 12.07 10.53 33.48
N SER A 73 12.81 9.83 32.61
CA SER A 73 14.11 10.24 32.10
C SER A 73 14.07 10.86 30.69
N HIS A 74 12.88 11.08 30.13
CA HIS A 74 12.75 11.60 28.78
C HIS A 74 13.31 13.02 28.62
N SER A 75 13.77 13.33 27.41
CA SER A 75 14.14 14.68 27.02
C SER A 75 12.89 15.48 26.66
N GLU A 76 12.56 16.50 27.46
CA GLU A 76 11.44 17.40 27.19
C GLU A 76 11.54 18.05 25.81
N ALA A 77 12.76 18.43 25.40
CA ALA A 77 13.02 19.04 24.11
C ALA A 77 12.68 18.08 22.96
N LEU A 78 13.09 16.81 23.07
CA LEU A 78 12.81 15.80 22.06
C LEU A 78 11.33 15.46 22.00
N LEU A 79 10.66 15.30 23.15
CA LEU A 79 9.22 15.02 23.20
C LEU A 79 8.41 16.16 22.58
N LYS A 80 8.75 17.41 22.90
CA LYS A 80 8.10 18.59 22.32
C LYS A 80 8.30 18.64 20.81
N PHE A 81 9.52 18.42 20.34
CA PHE A 81 9.82 18.38 18.92
C PHE A 81 9.02 17.29 18.20
N ALA A 82 9.04 16.05 18.70
CA ALA A 82 8.32 14.93 18.09
C ALA A 82 6.81 15.16 17.99
N LYS A 83 6.19 15.76 19.03
CA LYS A 83 4.76 16.11 18.99
C LYS A 83 4.44 17.20 17.97
N LEU A 84 5.27 18.24 17.91
CA LEU A 84 5.07 19.34 16.95
C LEU A 84 5.27 18.86 15.52
N ASP A 85 6.36 18.14 15.24
CA ASP A 85 6.61 17.53 13.94
C ASP A 85 5.46 16.61 13.52
N PHE A 86 5.00 15.74 14.42
CA PHE A 86 3.90 14.83 14.12
C PHE A 86 2.63 15.58 13.68
N ASN A 87 2.27 16.66 14.38
CA ASN A 87 1.09 17.45 14.06
C ASN A 87 1.24 18.28 12.78
N VAL A 88 2.43 18.84 12.53
CA VAL A 88 2.72 19.57 11.28
C VAL A 88 2.59 18.63 10.09
N VAL A 89 3.28 17.48 10.13
CA VAL A 89 3.22 16.49 9.06
C VAL A 89 1.79 15.93 8.90
N GLN A 90 1.06 15.69 9.99
CA GLN A 90 -0.35 15.30 9.92
C GLN A 90 -1.24 16.35 9.24
N SER A 91 -0.98 17.65 9.43
CA SER A 91 -1.76 18.69 8.74
C SER A 91 -1.59 18.64 7.23
N ILE A 92 -0.35 18.39 6.75
CA ILE A 92 -0.05 18.16 5.33
C ILE A 92 -0.81 16.92 4.82
N HIS A 93 -0.75 15.80 5.54
CA HIS A 93 -1.46 14.58 5.13
C HIS A 93 -2.98 14.75 5.05
N LYS A 94 -3.56 15.58 5.92
CA LYS A 94 -4.99 15.89 5.87
C LYS A 94 -5.37 16.75 4.66
N GLU A 95 -4.50 17.66 4.25
CA GLU A 95 -4.68 18.45 3.03
C GLU A 95 -4.60 17.54 1.80
N GLU A 96 -3.56 16.71 1.72
CA GLU A 96 -3.39 15.69 0.66
C GLU A 96 -4.63 14.77 0.56
N LEU A 97 -5.09 14.23 1.69
CA LEU A 97 -6.28 13.38 1.73
C LEU A 97 -7.55 14.14 1.34
N GLY A 98 -7.66 15.42 1.69
CA GLY A 98 -8.76 16.28 1.27
C GLY A 98 -8.81 16.44 -0.26
N ASP A 99 -7.65 16.58 -0.90
CA ASP A 99 -7.53 16.71 -2.35
C ASP A 99 -7.85 15.39 -3.06
N ILE A 100 -7.32 14.28 -2.55
CA ILE A 100 -7.61 12.94 -3.05
C ILE A 100 -9.10 12.60 -2.89
N SER A 101 -9.71 12.94 -1.75
CA SER A 101 -11.12 12.68 -1.51
C SER A 101 -12.02 13.48 -2.45
N ARG A 102 -11.63 14.71 -2.81
CA ARG A 102 -12.35 15.51 -3.82
C ARG A 102 -12.23 14.87 -5.20
N TRP A 103 -11.02 14.51 -5.62
CA TRP A 103 -10.78 13.79 -6.88
C TRP A 103 -11.64 12.51 -6.97
N TRP A 104 -11.63 11.69 -5.91
CA TRP A 104 -12.41 10.45 -5.87
C TRP A 104 -13.92 10.70 -5.94
N LYS A 105 -14.39 11.71 -5.22
CA LYS A 105 -15.80 12.13 -5.26
C LYS A 105 -16.22 12.61 -6.64
N ASP A 106 -15.36 13.32 -7.36
CA ASP A 106 -15.65 13.85 -8.70
C ASP A 106 -15.77 12.73 -9.75
N LEU A 107 -15.07 11.60 -9.57
CA LEU A 107 -15.27 10.39 -10.39
C LEU A 107 -16.66 9.78 -10.19
N ASP A 108 -17.19 9.86 -8.95
CA ASP A 108 -18.53 9.42 -8.56
C ASP A 108 -18.75 7.91 -8.77
N PHE A 109 -17.72 7.10 -8.52
CA PHE A 109 -17.80 5.64 -8.62
C PHE A 109 -18.72 5.02 -7.58
N ALA A 110 -18.91 5.65 -6.41
CA ALA A 110 -19.86 5.18 -5.41
C ALA A 110 -21.29 5.07 -5.96
N THR A 111 -21.68 5.92 -6.92
CA THR A 111 -23.01 5.84 -7.55
C THR A 111 -22.96 5.14 -8.92
N LYS A 112 -21.95 5.42 -9.73
CA LYS A 112 -21.83 4.90 -11.10
C LYS A 112 -21.38 3.44 -11.17
N LEU A 113 -20.61 2.99 -10.18
CA LEU A 113 -20.04 1.64 -10.08
C LEU A 113 -20.34 1.04 -8.69
N PRO A 114 -21.60 0.82 -8.30
CA PRO A 114 -21.98 0.47 -6.93
C PRO A 114 -21.47 -0.89 -6.44
N PHE A 115 -20.87 -1.69 -7.33
CA PHE A 115 -20.25 -2.98 -7.00
C PHE A 115 -18.81 -2.85 -6.49
N VAL A 116 -18.15 -1.71 -6.71
CA VAL A 116 -16.76 -1.50 -6.28
C VAL A 116 -16.70 -1.08 -4.82
N ARG A 117 -15.65 -1.51 -4.13
CA ARG A 117 -15.37 -1.13 -2.75
C ARG A 117 -14.93 0.34 -2.72
N ASP A 118 -15.53 1.13 -1.83
CA ASP A 118 -15.05 2.48 -1.53
C ASP A 118 -13.97 2.40 -0.43
N ARG A 119 -12.71 2.62 -0.82
CA ARG A 119 -11.50 2.40 -0.01
C ARG A 119 -10.46 3.52 -0.10
N VAL A 120 -10.80 4.67 -0.67
CA VAL A 120 -9.81 5.73 -0.97
C VAL A 120 -9.05 6.21 0.27
N VAL A 121 -9.67 6.18 1.46
CA VAL A 121 -9.04 6.58 2.72
C VAL A 121 -8.07 5.50 3.20
N GLU A 122 -8.45 4.23 3.11
CA GLU A 122 -7.61 3.07 3.41
C GLU A 122 -6.42 2.98 2.45
N ASP A 123 -6.65 3.25 1.17
CA ASP A 123 -5.63 3.33 0.11
C ASP A 123 -4.61 4.42 0.40
N TYR A 124 -5.07 5.62 0.75
CA TYR A 124 -4.18 6.70 1.20
C TYR A 124 -3.37 6.29 2.44
N PHE A 125 -4.01 5.60 3.39
CA PHE A 125 -3.31 5.10 4.58
C PHE A 125 -2.23 4.06 4.24
N TRP A 126 -2.47 3.16 3.28
CA TRP A 126 -1.45 2.23 2.79
C TRP A 126 -0.27 2.96 2.16
N ILE A 127 -0.54 3.96 1.31
CA ILE A 127 0.50 4.76 0.66
C ILE A 127 1.30 5.61 1.65
N LEU A 128 0.64 6.12 2.70
CA LEU A 128 1.30 6.78 3.82
C LEU A 128 2.29 5.84 4.55
N GLY A 129 2.03 4.54 4.53
CA GLY A 129 2.92 3.50 5.03
C GLY A 129 4.18 3.31 4.18
N VAL A 130 4.15 3.65 2.89
CA VAL A 130 5.31 3.55 1.97
C VAL A 130 6.30 4.69 2.25
N TYR A 131 5.82 5.93 2.32
CA TYR A 131 6.59 7.10 2.73
C TYR A 131 5.67 8.17 3.33
N TYR A 132 6.10 8.78 4.43
CA TYR A 132 5.28 9.76 5.16
C TYR A 132 5.89 11.17 5.14
N GLU A 133 7.16 11.28 4.74
CA GLU A 133 7.91 12.50 4.82
C GLU A 133 7.37 13.54 3.83
N PRO A 134 7.37 14.84 4.18
CA PRO A 134 6.76 15.89 3.35
C PRO A 134 7.27 15.96 1.91
N GLN A 135 8.54 15.65 1.66
CA GLN A 135 9.12 15.70 0.32
C GLN A 135 8.49 14.71 -0.67
N TYR A 136 7.80 13.68 -0.18
CA TYR A 136 7.15 12.65 -1.00
C TYR A 136 5.66 12.95 -1.26
N PHE A 137 5.21 14.21 -1.14
CA PHE A 137 3.81 14.57 -1.36
C PHE A 137 3.31 14.13 -2.75
N LEU A 138 4.08 14.43 -3.81
CA LEU A 138 3.72 14.09 -5.18
C LEU A 138 3.67 12.57 -5.36
N ALA A 139 4.63 11.88 -4.75
CA ALA A 139 4.69 10.43 -4.80
C ALA A 139 3.43 9.81 -4.16
N ARG A 140 3.01 10.31 -2.99
CA ARG A 140 1.79 9.85 -2.32
C ARG A 140 0.55 10.14 -3.14
N TRP A 141 0.46 11.35 -3.68
CA TRP A 141 -0.68 11.75 -4.50
C TRP A 141 -0.87 10.83 -5.72
N ILE A 142 0.21 10.56 -6.47
CA ILE A 142 0.15 9.67 -7.63
C ILE A 142 -0.15 8.23 -7.21
N LEU A 143 0.58 7.72 -6.21
CA LEU A 143 0.47 6.31 -5.81
C LEU A 143 -0.90 6.00 -5.20
N THR A 144 -1.52 6.95 -4.48
CA THR A 144 -2.89 6.80 -3.97
C THR A 144 -3.93 6.74 -5.09
N LYS A 145 -3.79 7.57 -6.13
CA LYS A 145 -4.69 7.46 -7.30
C LYS A 145 -4.51 6.14 -8.02
N VAL A 146 -3.27 5.70 -8.21
CA VAL A 146 -2.96 4.42 -8.87
C VAL A 146 -3.53 3.24 -8.10
N ILE A 147 -3.31 3.15 -6.78
CA ILE A 147 -3.81 2.02 -5.98
C ILE A 147 -5.35 2.01 -5.90
N ALA A 148 -5.99 3.18 -5.80
CA ALA A 148 -7.46 3.27 -5.81
C ALA A 148 -8.04 2.79 -7.14
N MET A 149 -7.44 3.19 -8.27
CA MET A 149 -7.83 2.68 -9.59
C MET A 149 -7.56 1.17 -9.73
N THR A 150 -6.46 0.66 -9.17
CA THR A 150 -6.18 -0.77 -9.14
C THR A 150 -7.25 -1.53 -8.36
N SER A 151 -7.73 -1.03 -7.22
CA SER A 151 -8.81 -1.67 -6.45
C SER A 151 -10.14 -1.71 -7.21
N VAL A 152 -10.45 -0.66 -7.99
CA VAL A 152 -11.63 -0.67 -8.89
C VAL A 152 -11.48 -1.75 -9.96
N ILE A 153 -10.29 -1.86 -10.56
CA ILE A 153 -9.99 -2.89 -11.56
C ILE A 153 -10.12 -4.28 -10.94
N ASP A 154 -9.51 -4.51 -9.77
CA ASP A 154 -9.61 -5.76 -8.99
C ASP A 154 -11.09 -6.18 -8.81
N ASP A 155 -11.95 -5.24 -8.37
CA ASP A 155 -13.39 -5.49 -8.20
C ASP A 155 -14.12 -5.84 -9.51
N ILE A 156 -13.72 -5.22 -10.63
CA ILE A 156 -14.27 -5.55 -11.95
C ILE A 156 -13.92 -7.00 -12.32
N TYR A 157 -12.67 -7.44 -12.11
CA TYR A 157 -12.24 -8.80 -12.42
C TYR A 157 -12.83 -9.86 -11.47
N ASP A 158 -12.97 -9.53 -10.19
CA ASP A 158 -13.40 -10.49 -9.16
C ASP A 158 -14.92 -10.69 -9.09
N SER A 159 -15.70 -9.63 -9.32
CA SER A 159 -17.09 -9.61 -8.85
C SER A 159 -18.13 -9.23 -9.90
N TYR A 160 -17.73 -8.66 -11.04
CA TYR A 160 -18.69 -8.05 -11.96
C TYR A 160 -18.51 -8.40 -13.43
N GLY A 161 -17.30 -8.29 -13.99
CA GLY A 161 -17.08 -8.48 -15.43
C GLY A 161 -17.28 -9.93 -15.88
N THR A 162 -17.91 -10.13 -17.05
CA THR A 162 -17.89 -11.45 -17.70
C THR A 162 -16.55 -11.68 -18.38
N LEU A 163 -16.18 -12.94 -18.63
CA LEU A 163 -14.86 -13.22 -19.24
C LEU A 163 -14.68 -12.55 -20.61
N GLU A 164 -15.74 -12.47 -21.42
CA GLU A 164 -15.72 -11.78 -22.71
C GLU A 164 -15.48 -10.27 -22.54
N GLU A 165 -16.10 -9.65 -21.53
CA GLU A 165 -15.87 -8.23 -21.20
C GLU A 165 -14.46 -8.01 -20.65
N LEU A 166 -13.98 -8.90 -19.76
CA LEU A 166 -12.65 -8.85 -19.18
C LEU A 166 -11.55 -9.04 -20.23
N GLU A 167 -11.79 -9.81 -21.29
CA GLU A 167 -10.87 -9.94 -22.41
C GLU A 167 -10.71 -8.59 -23.15
N LEU A 168 -11.82 -7.92 -23.44
CA LEU A 168 -11.83 -6.59 -24.06
C LEU A 168 -11.15 -5.54 -23.16
N PHE A 169 -11.43 -5.60 -21.86
CA PHE A 169 -10.85 -4.68 -20.88
C PHE A 169 -9.34 -4.87 -20.71
N THR A 170 -8.89 -6.13 -20.63
CA THR A 170 -7.46 -6.49 -20.62
C THR A 170 -6.77 -5.92 -21.85
N TYR A 171 -7.36 -6.15 -23.03
CA TYR A 171 -6.83 -5.65 -24.30
C TYR A 171 -6.74 -4.12 -24.34
N ALA A 172 -7.77 -3.42 -23.86
CA ALA A 172 -7.77 -1.96 -23.81
C ALA A 172 -6.64 -1.42 -22.91
N ILE A 173 -6.46 -1.98 -21.71
CA ILE A 173 -5.40 -1.58 -20.77
C ILE A 173 -4.01 -1.87 -21.35
N GLU A 174 -3.83 -3.00 -22.05
CA GLU A 174 -2.57 -3.31 -22.74
C GLU A 174 -2.21 -2.29 -23.81
N ARG A 175 -3.20 -1.82 -24.58
CA ARG A 175 -3.00 -0.77 -25.58
C ARG A 175 -2.78 0.60 -24.94
N CYS A 176 -3.46 0.90 -23.84
CA CYS A 176 -3.39 2.18 -23.13
C CYS A 176 -3.63 3.38 -24.08
N ASP A 177 -4.70 3.29 -24.87
CA ASP A 177 -5.07 4.25 -25.91
C ASP A 177 -6.56 4.59 -25.80
N VAL A 178 -6.90 5.88 -25.96
CA VAL A 178 -8.29 6.38 -25.87
C VAL A 178 -9.20 5.75 -26.93
N SER A 179 -8.66 5.34 -28.07
CA SER A 179 -9.41 4.69 -29.16
C SER A 179 -10.03 3.34 -28.78
N CYS A 180 -9.60 2.74 -27.67
CA CYS A 180 -10.19 1.50 -27.16
C CYS A 180 -11.49 1.72 -26.37
N ILE A 181 -11.83 2.95 -25.99
CA ILE A 181 -12.96 3.23 -25.09
C ILE A 181 -14.30 2.78 -25.67
N ASP A 182 -14.52 2.98 -26.98
CA ASP A 182 -15.79 2.66 -27.63
C ASP A 182 -16.08 1.16 -27.71
N GLN A 183 -15.05 0.33 -27.52
CA GLN A 183 -15.15 -1.14 -27.56
C GLN A 183 -15.57 -1.74 -26.22
N LEU A 184 -15.51 -0.96 -25.14
CA LEU A 184 -15.81 -1.42 -23.78
C LEU A 184 -17.30 -1.27 -23.45
N PRO A 185 -17.84 -2.09 -22.52
CA PRO A 185 -19.12 -1.81 -21.86
C PRO A 185 -19.11 -0.45 -21.16
N ASP A 186 -20.26 0.22 -21.08
CA ASP A 186 -20.35 1.60 -20.56
C ASP A 186 -19.79 1.77 -19.14
N TYR A 187 -19.94 0.77 -18.27
CA TYR A 187 -19.39 0.84 -16.91
C TYR A 187 -17.84 0.75 -16.89
N MET A 188 -17.25 -0.07 -17.76
CA MET A 188 -15.78 -0.19 -17.88
C MET A 188 -15.15 1.06 -18.49
N LYS A 189 -15.88 1.79 -19.36
CA LYS A 189 -15.41 3.07 -19.91
C LYS A 189 -15.09 4.07 -18.81
N LEU A 190 -15.93 4.15 -17.78
CA LEU A 190 -15.74 5.06 -16.65
C LEU A 190 -14.41 4.78 -15.93
N CYS A 191 -14.12 3.52 -15.64
CA CYS A 191 -12.86 3.11 -15.03
C CYS A 191 -11.66 3.34 -15.97
N TYR A 192 -11.81 3.00 -17.26
CA TYR A 192 -10.75 3.11 -18.24
C TYR A 192 -10.32 4.56 -18.49
N GLU A 193 -11.29 5.45 -18.68
CA GLU A 193 -11.06 6.89 -18.86
C GLU A 193 -10.37 7.49 -17.64
N ALA A 194 -10.86 7.18 -16.43
CA ALA A 194 -10.24 7.63 -15.20
C ALA A 194 -8.78 7.13 -15.07
N LEU A 195 -8.51 5.87 -15.44
CA LEU A 195 -7.16 5.31 -15.42
C LEU A 195 -6.22 6.04 -16.39
N LEU A 196 -6.68 6.32 -17.62
CA LEU A 196 -5.90 7.07 -18.60
C LEU A 196 -5.57 8.47 -18.10
N ASN A 197 -6.55 9.17 -17.53
CA ASN A 197 -6.38 10.50 -16.96
C ASN A 197 -5.36 10.50 -15.81
N VAL A 198 -5.40 9.50 -14.91
CA VAL A 198 -4.39 9.37 -13.83
C VAL A 198 -2.97 9.25 -14.40
N TYR A 199 -2.79 8.47 -15.45
CA TYR A 199 -1.48 8.32 -16.08
C TYR A 199 -1.06 9.53 -16.93
N GLU A 200 -2.00 10.29 -17.47
CA GLU A 200 -1.74 11.56 -18.14
C GLU A 200 -1.24 12.60 -17.13
N GLU A 201 -1.97 12.80 -16.03
CA GLU A 201 -1.56 13.67 -14.92
C GLU A 201 -0.18 13.28 -14.39
N PHE A 202 0.07 11.97 -14.20
CA PHE A 202 1.39 11.47 -13.82
C PHE A 202 2.45 11.85 -14.87
N GLY A 203 2.15 11.69 -16.16
CA GLY A 203 3.01 12.09 -17.28
C GLY A 203 3.41 13.56 -17.21
N GLU A 204 2.44 14.45 -16.99
CA GLU A 204 2.64 15.89 -16.90
C GLU A 204 3.54 16.27 -15.72
N GLU A 205 3.30 15.71 -14.54
CA GLU A 205 4.11 15.98 -13.35
C GLU A 205 5.55 15.46 -13.49
N MET A 206 5.73 14.30 -14.12
CA MET A 206 7.07 13.78 -14.39
C MET A 206 7.80 14.56 -15.48
N ALA A 207 7.10 15.07 -16.47
CA ALA A 207 7.68 15.90 -17.52
C ALA A 207 8.28 17.19 -16.96
N LYS A 208 7.62 17.82 -15.97
CA LYS A 208 8.14 19.01 -15.26
C LYS A 208 9.50 18.77 -14.59
N GLN A 209 9.81 17.52 -14.25
CA GLN A 209 11.06 17.10 -13.60
C GLN A 209 12.07 16.44 -14.56
N GLY A 210 11.77 16.36 -15.87
CA GLY A 210 12.60 15.66 -16.84
C GLY A 210 12.59 14.13 -16.71
N ASN A 211 11.60 13.58 -16.01
CA ASN A 211 11.51 12.16 -15.62
C ASN A 211 10.36 11.42 -16.33
N SER A 212 9.87 11.91 -17.47
CA SER A 212 8.71 11.35 -18.19
C SER A 212 8.82 9.86 -18.53
N TYR A 213 10.05 9.36 -18.72
CA TYR A 213 10.33 7.95 -18.99
C TYR A 213 9.83 7.00 -17.88
N ARG A 214 9.66 7.51 -16.65
CA ARG A 214 9.25 6.70 -15.50
C ARG A 214 7.80 6.23 -15.60
N VAL A 215 6.93 7.02 -16.23
CA VAL A 215 5.52 6.68 -16.44
C VAL A 215 5.35 5.46 -17.34
N HIS A 216 6.27 5.25 -18.28
CA HIS A 216 6.28 4.05 -19.12
C HIS A 216 6.38 2.78 -18.26
N TYR A 217 7.30 2.74 -17.29
CA TYR A 217 7.47 1.59 -16.41
C TYR A 217 6.24 1.34 -15.52
N ALA A 218 5.62 2.40 -15.00
CA ALA A 218 4.40 2.29 -14.22
C ALA A 218 3.24 1.72 -15.05
N LYS A 219 3.08 2.18 -16.29
CA LYS A 219 2.07 1.63 -17.24
C LYS A 219 2.34 0.15 -17.53
N GLU A 220 3.59 -0.22 -17.82
CA GLU A 220 3.92 -1.63 -18.09
C GLU A 220 3.68 -2.54 -16.89
N ALA A 221 3.92 -2.06 -15.66
CA ALA A 221 3.62 -2.82 -14.46
C ALA A 221 2.10 -3.00 -14.23
N MET A 222 1.28 -1.98 -14.54
CA MET A 222 -0.19 -2.11 -14.54
C MET A 222 -0.67 -3.12 -15.58
N LYS A 223 -0.10 -3.10 -16.80
CA LYS A 223 -0.44 -4.10 -17.83
C LYS A 223 -0.08 -5.52 -17.41
N GLN A 224 1.02 -5.71 -16.67
CA GLN A 224 1.37 -7.02 -16.12
C GLN A 224 0.35 -7.48 -15.07
N LEU A 225 -0.06 -6.58 -14.17
CA LEU A 225 -1.05 -6.86 -13.15
C LEU A 225 -2.39 -7.27 -13.76
N VAL A 226 -2.89 -6.51 -14.73
CA VAL A 226 -4.19 -6.76 -15.37
C VAL A 226 -4.20 -8.05 -16.18
N ARG A 227 -3.09 -8.38 -16.86
CA ARG A 227 -2.93 -9.71 -17.48
C ARG A 227 -3.04 -10.84 -16.45
N ALA A 228 -2.42 -10.66 -15.28
CA ALA A 228 -2.44 -11.67 -14.23
C ALA A 228 -3.85 -11.81 -13.61
N TYR A 229 -4.60 -10.71 -13.43
CA TYR A 229 -6.01 -10.77 -13.05
C TYR A 229 -6.86 -11.53 -14.07
N PHE A 230 -6.62 -11.31 -15.37
CA PHE A 230 -7.35 -12.05 -16.40
C PHE A 230 -7.06 -13.56 -16.35
N VAL A 231 -5.83 -13.96 -16.03
CA VAL A 231 -5.48 -15.37 -15.81
C VAL A 231 -6.22 -15.95 -14.60
N GLU A 232 -6.34 -15.21 -13.50
CA GLU A 232 -7.10 -15.65 -12.32
C GLU A 232 -8.60 -15.82 -12.65
N ALA A 233 -9.19 -14.85 -13.34
CA ALA A 233 -10.58 -14.92 -13.79
C ALA A 233 -10.83 -16.15 -14.68
N LYS A 234 -9.89 -16.47 -15.60
CA LYS A 234 -9.96 -17.70 -16.42
C LYS A 234 -9.91 -18.96 -15.55
N TRP A 235 -8.96 -19.05 -14.63
CA TRP A 235 -8.86 -20.22 -13.75
C TRP A 235 -10.13 -20.43 -12.93
N PHE A 236 -10.70 -19.35 -12.41
CA PHE A 236 -11.94 -19.39 -11.66
C PHE A 236 -13.11 -19.92 -12.51
N GLN A 237 -13.33 -19.36 -13.70
CA GLN A 237 -14.45 -19.75 -14.56
C GLN A 237 -14.31 -21.18 -15.11
N GLU A 238 -13.09 -21.60 -15.45
CA GLU A 238 -12.81 -22.96 -15.94
C GLU A 238 -12.78 -24.01 -14.83
N GLY A 239 -12.83 -23.59 -13.55
CA GLY A 239 -12.62 -24.48 -12.41
C GLY A 239 -11.22 -25.10 -12.37
N LYS A 240 -10.23 -24.44 -12.99
CA LYS A 240 -8.85 -24.92 -13.06
C LYS A 240 -8.18 -24.75 -11.70
N THR A 241 -7.60 -25.83 -11.18
CA THR A 241 -6.66 -25.77 -10.06
C THR A 241 -5.23 -25.82 -10.61
N PRO A 242 -4.47 -24.71 -10.62
CA PRO A 242 -3.09 -24.69 -11.09
C PRO A 242 -2.14 -25.45 -10.16
N THR A 243 -0.96 -25.83 -10.67
CA THR A 243 0.14 -26.28 -9.81
C THR A 243 0.67 -25.12 -8.95
N MET A 244 1.38 -25.42 -7.86
CA MET A 244 1.96 -24.38 -6.99
C MET A 244 2.92 -23.46 -7.76
N GLU A 245 3.70 -24.00 -8.70
CA GLU A 245 4.62 -23.21 -9.52
C GLU A 245 3.87 -22.26 -10.46
N GLU A 246 2.86 -22.76 -11.18
CA GLU A 246 2.01 -21.93 -12.06
C GLU A 246 1.25 -20.87 -11.25
N TYR A 247 0.67 -21.24 -10.11
CA TYR A 247 -0.04 -20.35 -9.22
C TYR A 247 0.87 -19.21 -8.75
N MET A 248 2.04 -19.52 -8.20
CA MET A 248 2.94 -18.52 -7.64
C MET A 248 3.46 -17.54 -8.72
N CYS A 249 3.70 -18.01 -9.95
CA CYS A 249 4.08 -17.12 -11.06
C CYS A 249 3.04 -16.03 -11.31
N ASN A 250 1.75 -16.35 -11.17
CA ASN A 250 0.66 -15.40 -11.40
C ASN A 250 0.29 -14.62 -10.12
N ALA A 251 0.12 -15.30 -9.00
CA ALA A 251 -0.32 -14.74 -7.72
C ALA A 251 0.64 -13.68 -7.16
N LEU A 252 1.94 -13.80 -7.45
CA LEU A 252 2.91 -12.76 -7.10
C LEU A 252 2.64 -11.44 -7.82
N LEU A 253 2.17 -11.49 -9.07
CA LEU A 253 1.81 -10.30 -9.83
C LEU A 253 0.49 -9.71 -9.31
N THR A 254 -0.54 -10.53 -9.08
CA THR A 254 -1.87 -10.09 -8.61
C THR A 254 -1.87 -9.55 -7.19
N SER A 255 -0.81 -9.80 -6.41
CA SER A 255 -0.58 -9.08 -5.14
C SER A 255 -0.51 -7.55 -5.30
N GLY A 256 -0.24 -7.03 -6.51
CA GLY A 256 -0.11 -5.61 -6.80
C GLY A 256 1.20 -4.98 -6.31
N TYR A 257 2.01 -5.69 -5.51
CA TYR A 257 3.24 -5.14 -4.92
C TYR A 257 4.28 -4.77 -5.97
N TYR A 258 4.41 -5.55 -7.04
CA TYR A 258 5.32 -5.22 -8.15
C TYR A 258 4.91 -3.91 -8.84
N MET A 259 3.61 -3.71 -9.07
CA MET A 259 3.06 -2.50 -9.68
C MET A 259 3.24 -1.29 -8.76
N LEU A 260 2.90 -1.41 -7.48
CA LEU A 260 3.07 -0.33 -6.51
C LEU A 260 4.54 0.05 -6.33
N THR A 261 5.44 -0.93 -6.23
CA THR A 261 6.88 -0.68 -6.09
C THR A 261 7.44 -0.01 -7.35
N THR A 262 7.06 -0.47 -8.54
CA THR A 262 7.54 0.12 -9.80
C THR A 262 7.05 1.56 -9.97
N THR A 263 5.78 1.81 -9.65
CA THR A 263 5.20 3.16 -9.65
C THR A 263 5.90 4.06 -8.63
N SER A 264 6.17 3.53 -7.44
CA SER A 264 6.85 4.23 -6.35
C SER A 264 8.31 4.58 -6.64
N VAL A 265 9.12 3.66 -7.18
CA VAL A 265 10.54 3.91 -7.52
C VAL A 265 10.65 4.94 -8.67
N GLY A 266 9.56 5.08 -9.43
CA GLY A 266 9.39 6.10 -10.44
C GLY A 266 9.13 7.52 -9.91
N LEU A 267 8.99 7.73 -8.60
CA LEU A 267 8.59 9.01 -8.00
C LEU A 267 9.68 9.53 -7.09
#